data_AF-A0A7G1KVR6-F1
#
_entry.id   AF-A0A7G1KVR6-F1
#
_cell.length_a   1.000
_cell.length_b   1.000
_cell.length_c   1.000
_cell.angle_alpha   90.00
_cell.angle_beta   90.00
_cell.angle_gamma   90.00
#
_symmetry.space_group_name_H-M   'P 1'
#
loop_
_entity.id
_entity.type
_entity.pdbx_description
1 polymer ?
#
loop_
_entity_poly.entity_id
_entity_poly.type
_entity_poly.pdbx_seq_one_letter_code
_entity_poly.pdbx_strand_id
1 'polypeptide(L)'
;MSNIDERIRMAVEWLRGSQLPHPSGGAGWGWIPDVPPNPQNTAEVVCVLHRAGCEIPRAAKVAALVRATVVERPIGDEWYFRTPIDVAWRIRALRCLEVEETDPGLLGALRSLLDQQDSETGGWRMSGFLGPVSVTATAAAVQALIGGGGFDGERHQAISRGIAFLVSSVFQEPRTLPMYAAAHIATVLSRPEIAEIGDKRAERACTLAVKRLLTGLRRDECEIDTEIFRRDDLVDTWRHLTLHLAVAAVVSADSRTIFDPAVRAGIVELLEMQEVDALAIYRGGFRISSEGPVTSYATTQALEALLQVRPAINERVNPAKVYDEICRADGAHHTDPQAVATVRGRRMLMNSTAGVALLLLGAAAGATVFALAVGFDQALGKIGSRALVVWGTALIASGTYCGLATRFPRLPKRRVAGAVFAAYTALVLPVISFLLA
;
A
#
# COMPACT_ATOMS: atom_id res chain seq x y z
N MET A 1 -18.44 -7.47 -2.80
CA MET A 1 -17.08 -7.43 -3.37
C MET A 1 -16.65 -5.97 -3.39
N SER A 2 -15.40 -5.66 -3.01
CA SER A 2 -14.91 -4.28 -3.07
C SER A 2 -14.76 -3.82 -4.52
N ASN A 3 -14.85 -2.52 -4.79
CA ASN A 3 -14.55 -1.94 -6.12
C ASN A 3 -13.18 -2.45 -6.62
N ILE A 4 -12.18 -2.58 -5.74
CA ILE A 4 -10.83 -3.06 -6.10
C ILE A 4 -10.80 -4.52 -6.52
N ASP A 5 -11.57 -5.41 -5.87
CA ASP A 5 -11.61 -6.83 -6.28
C ASP A 5 -12.18 -6.96 -7.70
N GLU A 6 -13.17 -6.14 -8.06
CA GLU A 6 -13.71 -6.10 -9.41
C GLU A 6 -12.69 -5.58 -10.43
N ARG A 7 -11.98 -4.49 -10.08
CA ARG A 7 -10.93 -3.88 -10.91
C ARG A 7 -9.78 -4.85 -11.18
N ILE A 8 -9.36 -5.59 -10.15
CA ILE A 8 -8.36 -6.67 -10.25
C ILE A 8 -8.87 -7.77 -11.18
N ARG A 9 -10.11 -8.24 -11.00
CA ARG A 9 -10.70 -9.28 -11.85
C ARG A 9 -10.71 -8.86 -13.32
N MET A 10 -11.13 -7.63 -13.61
CA MET A 10 -11.15 -7.10 -14.98
C MET A 10 -9.76 -7.04 -15.60
N ALA A 11 -8.74 -6.62 -14.85
CA ALA A 11 -7.35 -6.59 -15.31
C ALA A 11 -6.80 -7.99 -15.61
N VAL A 12 -7.10 -8.97 -14.74
CA VAL A 12 -6.74 -10.38 -14.95
C VAL A 12 -7.43 -10.94 -16.19
N GLU A 13 -8.74 -10.71 -16.35
CA GLU A 13 -9.50 -11.15 -17.52
C GLU A 13 -8.93 -10.56 -18.81
N TRP A 14 -8.60 -9.27 -18.81
CA TRP A 14 -7.99 -8.61 -19.94
C TRP A 14 -6.61 -9.20 -20.27
N LEU A 15 -5.73 -9.40 -19.29
CA LEU A 15 -4.41 -10.02 -19.50
C LEU A 15 -4.54 -11.45 -20.05
N ARG A 16 -5.49 -12.25 -19.55
CA ARG A 16 -5.72 -13.60 -20.07
C ARG A 16 -6.23 -13.57 -21.51
N GLY A 17 -7.11 -12.62 -21.84
CA GLY A 17 -7.69 -12.46 -23.18
C GLY A 17 -6.72 -11.87 -24.20
N SER A 18 -5.73 -11.08 -23.77
CA SER A 18 -4.76 -10.40 -24.65
C SER A 18 -3.51 -11.22 -24.97
N GLN A 19 -3.45 -12.48 -24.56
CA GLN A 19 -2.31 -13.36 -24.88
C GLN A 19 -2.26 -13.68 -26.38
N LEU A 20 -1.10 -13.50 -27.00
CA LEU A 20 -0.88 -13.74 -28.42
C LEU A 20 0.01 -14.98 -28.66
N PRO A 21 -0.20 -15.71 -29.77
CA PRO A 21 0.76 -16.70 -30.22
C PRO A 21 2.04 -16.03 -30.72
N HIS A 22 3.19 -16.67 -30.48
CA HIS A 22 4.46 -16.26 -31.07
C HIS A 22 4.77 -17.12 -32.32
N PRO A 23 5.30 -16.55 -33.43
CA PRO A 23 5.56 -17.29 -34.66
C PRO A 23 6.41 -18.56 -34.49
N SER A 24 7.36 -18.55 -33.56
CA SER A 24 8.23 -19.71 -33.25
C SER A 24 7.58 -20.78 -32.35
N GLY A 25 6.26 -20.77 -32.18
CA GLY A 25 5.51 -21.78 -31.42
C GLY A 25 5.24 -21.43 -29.95
N GLY A 26 5.78 -20.32 -29.44
CA GLY A 26 5.53 -19.79 -28.09
C GLY A 26 4.18 -19.09 -27.92
N ALA A 27 3.93 -18.57 -26.72
CA ALA A 27 2.79 -17.70 -26.40
C ALA A 27 3.23 -16.64 -25.39
N GLY A 28 2.65 -15.45 -25.46
CA GLY A 28 2.92 -14.45 -24.43
C GLY A 28 2.28 -13.11 -24.73
N TRP A 29 2.91 -12.06 -24.21
CA TRP A 29 2.41 -10.70 -24.30
C TRP A 29 3.49 -9.78 -24.84
N GLY A 30 3.08 -8.89 -25.74
CA GLY A 30 3.88 -7.73 -26.14
C GLY A 30 3.60 -6.53 -25.24
N TRP A 31 4.43 -5.49 -25.40
CA TRP A 31 4.25 -4.22 -24.71
C TRP A 31 2.86 -3.62 -24.94
N ILE A 32 2.47 -3.49 -26.22
CA ILE A 32 1.12 -3.15 -26.68
C ILE A 32 0.54 -4.35 -27.44
N PRO A 33 -0.80 -4.44 -27.61
CA PRO A 33 -1.43 -5.56 -28.32
C PRO A 33 -0.89 -5.83 -29.73
N ASP A 34 -0.36 -4.81 -30.41
CA ASP A 34 0.14 -4.92 -31.78
C ASP A 34 1.65 -5.26 -31.85
N VAL A 35 2.34 -5.30 -30.72
CA VAL A 35 3.76 -5.70 -30.65
C VAL A 35 3.83 -7.21 -30.41
N PRO A 36 4.65 -7.97 -31.16
CA PRO A 36 4.82 -9.40 -30.95
C PRO A 36 5.22 -9.73 -29.50
N PRO A 37 4.73 -10.85 -28.96
CA PRO A 37 5.17 -11.35 -27.66
C PRO A 37 6.69 -11.47 -27.55
N ASN A 38 7.24 -11.12 -26.39
CA ASN A 38 8.65 -11.34 -26.12
C ASN A 38 8.89 -11.89 -24.72
N PRO A 39 10.08 -12.46 -24.43
CA PRO A 39 10.36 -13.14 -23.16
C PRO A 39 10.20 -12.23 -21.94
N GLN A 40 10.64 -10.97 -22.02
CA GLN A 40 10.64 -10.05 -20.89
C GLN A 40 9.22 -9.60 -20.52
N ASN A 41 8.44 -9.07 -21.47
CA ASN A 41 7.06 -8.66 -21.20
C ASN A 41 6.19 -9.84 -20.77
N THR A 42 6.44 -11.02 -21.35
CA THR A 42 5.76 -12.26 -20.95
C THR A 42 6.09 -12.63 -19.52
N ALA A 43 7.35 -12.52 -19.11
CA ALA A 43 7.78 -12.81 -17.74
C ALA A 43 7.12 -11.87 -16.72
N GLU A 44 7.01 -10.57 -17.02
CA GLU A 44 6.32 -9.60 -16.17
C GLU A 44 4.84 -9.99 -15.94
N VAL A 45 4.12 -10.32 -17.01
CA VAL A 45 2.71 -10.75 -16.95
C VAL A 45 2.56 -12.06 -16.16
N VAL A 46 3.46 -13.02 -16.36
CA VAL A 46 3.47 -14.28 -15.60
C VAL A 46 3.61 -14.01 -14.11
N CYS A 47 4.55 -13.17 -13.71
CA CYS A 47 4.77 -12.85 -12.31
C CYS A 47 3.54 -12.19 -11.66
N VAL A 48 2.87 -11.24 -12.34
CA VAL A 48 1.71 -10.57 -11.77
C VAL A 48 0.47 -11.48 -11.72
N LEU A 49 0.25 -12.33 -12.74
CA LEU A 49 -0.86 -13.29 -12.74
C LEU A 49 -0.68 -14.37 -11.66
N HIS A 50 0.55 -14.87 -11.51
CA HIS A 50 0.88 -15.79 -10.42
C HIS A 50 0.63 -15.14 -9.05
N ARG A 51 1.07 -13.88 -8.87
CA ARG A 51 0.80 -13.10 -7.65
C ARG A 51 -0.69 -12.88 -7.40
N ALA A 52 -1.50 -12.74 -8.46
CA ALA A 52 -2.95 -12.67 -8.37
C ALA A 52 -3.61 -14.03 -8.04
N GLY A 53 -2.85 -15.10 -7.87
CA GLY A 53 -3.36 -16.46 -7.62
C GLY A 53 -4.08 -17.06 -8.83
N CYS A 54 -3.71 -16.62 -10.05
CA CYS A 54 -4.36 -17.04 -11.28
C CYS A 54 -3.50 -18.02 -12.07
N GLU A 55 -4.15 -19.01 -12.70
CA GLU A 55 -3.49 -19.92 -13.63
C GLU A 55 -2.92 -19.16 -14.85
N ILE A 56 -1.74 -19.55 -15.31
CA ILE A 56 -1.13 -18.99 -16.51
C ILE A 56 -1.69 -19.67 -17.77
N PRO A 57 -2.36 -18.94 -18.68
CA PRO A 57 -2.89 -19.55 -19.91
C PRO A 57 -1.76 -20.06 -20.80
N ARG A 58 -1.95 -21.24 -21.39
CA ARG A 58 -0.96 -21.90 -22.28
C ARG A 58 0.44 -22.01 -21.63
N ALA A 59 0.50 -22.34 -20.34
CA ALA A 59 1.72 -22.35 -19.52
C ALA A 59 2.95 -22.96 -20.22
N ALA A 60 2.83 -24.11 -20.90
CA ALA A 60 3.94 -24.73 -21.61
C ALA A 60 4.50 -23.85 -22.76
N LYS A 61 3.63 -23.20 -23.53
CA LYS A 61 4.05 -22.29 -24.63
C LYS A 61 4.60 -20.96 -24.09
N VAL A 62 4.09 -20.52 -22.95
CA VAL A 62 4.62 -19.37 -22.21
C VAL A 62 6.02 -19.66 -21.68
N ALA A 63 6.21 -20.82 -21.05
CA ALA A 63 7.52 -21.28 -20.57
C ALA A 63 8.54 -21.38 -21.71
N ALA A 64 8.14 -21.90 -22.87
CA ALA A 64 8.98 -21.96 -24.06
C ALA A 64 9.45 -20.56 -24.51
N LEU A 65 8.55 -19.57 -24.54
CA LEU A 65 8.89 -18.19 -24.90
C LEU A 65 9.79 -17.53 -23.83
N VAL A 66 9.48 -17.68 -22.55
CA VAL A 66 10.29 -17.10 -21.44
C VAL A 66 11.73 -17.65 -21.45
N ARG A 67 11.91 -18.93 -21.81
CA ARG A 67 13.24 -19.54 -21.97
C ARG A 67 14.02 -19.02 -23.17
N ALA A 68 13.36 -18.43 -24.17
CA ALA A 68 14.04 -17.91 -25.35
C ALA A 68 15.00 -16.78 -24.96
N THR A 69 16.23 -16.88 -25.47
CA THR A 69 17.26 -15.83 -25.31
C THR A 69 17.39 -14.96 -26.54
N VAL A 70 16.75 -15.37 -27.64
CA VAL A 70 16.68 -14.67 -28.93
C VAL A 70 15.29 -14.88 -29.49
N VAL A 71 14.71 -13.84 -30.07
CA VAL A 71 13.44 -13.88 -30.77
C VAL A 71 13.59 -13.20 -32.13
N GLU A 72 13.13 -13.86 -33.19
CA GLU A 72 13.08 -13.27 -34.53
C GLU A 72 11.95 -12.25 -34.63
N ARG A 73 12.28 -11.05 -35.11
CA ARG A 73 11.30 -10.02 -35.44
C ARG A 73 10.62 -10.35 -36.78
N PRO A 74 9.39 -9.85 -37.02
CA PRO A 74 8.71 -10.03 -38.31
C PRO A 74 9.49 -9.54 -39.54
N ILE A 75 10.47 -8.64 -39.33
CA ILE A 75 11.31 -8.03 -40.39
C ILE A 75 12.60 -8.86 -40.63
N GLY A 76 12.84 -9.93 -39.86
CA GLY A 76 13.99 -10.82 -40.00
C GLY A 76 15.16 -10.55 -39.06
N ASP A 77 15.10 -9.50 -38.23
CA ASP A 77 16.15 -9.18 -37.26
C ASP A 77 16.03 -10.00 -35.97
N GLU A 78 17.16 -10.38 -35.38
CA GLU A 78 17.22 -11.04 -34.07
C GLU A 78 17.12 -10.03 -32.92
N TRP A 79 16.28 -10.34 -31.93
CA TRP A 79 16.19 -9.58 -30.68
C TRP A 79 16.68 -10.39 -29.50
N TYR A 80 17.78 -9.95 -28.88
CA TYR A 80 18.44 -10.64 -27.77
C TYR A 80 17.87 -10.25 -26.40
N PHE A 81 17.61 -11.27 -25.58
CA PHE A 81 17.09 -11.19 -24.20
C PHE A 81 18.07 -11.84 -23.22
N ARG A 82 19.27 -11.25 -23.11
CA ARG A 82 20.39 -11.80 -22.33
C ARG A 82 20.93 -10.82 -21.29
N THR A 83 20.40 -9.59 -21.26
CA THR A 83 20.85 -8.58 -20.31
C THR A 83 20.43 -8.95 -18.88
N PRO A 84 21.05 -8.35 -17.84
CA PRO A 84 20.72 -8.69 -16.45
C PRO A 84 19.23 -8.55 -16.14
N ILE A 85 18.56 -7.51 -16.66
CA ILE A 85 17.12 -7.31 -16.47
C ILE A 85 16.29 -8.42 -17.13
N ASP A 86 16.65 -8.86 -18.34
CA ASP A 86 15.98 -9.96 -19.03
C ASP A 86 16.11 -11.28 -18.25
N VAL A 87 17.34 -11.57 -17.79
CA VAL A 87 17.65 -12.79 -17.04
C VAL A 87 16.94 -12.80 -15.68
N ALA A 88 16.91 -11.66 -14.99
CA ALA A 88 16.20 -11.52 -13.72
C ALA A 88 14.70 -11.81 -13.86
N TRP A 89 14.04 -11.23 -14.87
CA TRP A 89 12.64 -11.52 -15.16
C TRP A 89 12.41 -12.97 -15.57
N ARG A 90 13.30 -13.55 -16.39
CA ARG A 90 13.23 -14.98 -16.75
C ARG A 90 13.24 -15.87 -15.51
N ILE A 91 14.19 -15.68 -14.59
CA ILE A 91 14.29 -16.47 -13.36
C ILE A 91 12.98 -16.39 -12.56
N ARG A 92 12.47 -15.17 -12.36
CA ARG A 92 11.23 -14.94 -11.60
C ARG A 92 10.03 -15.63 -12.25
N ALA A 93 9.88 -15.49 -13.56
CA ALA A 93 8.77 -16.10 -14.29
C ALA A 93 8.83 -17.62 -14.31
N LEU A 94 10.02 -18.21 -14.49
CA LEU A 94 10.19 -19.68 -14.45
C LEU A 94 9.80 -20.24 -13.09
N ARG A 95 10.14 -19.57 -11.99
CA ARG A 95 9.68 -19.95 -10.65
C ARG A 95 8.16 -19.83 -10.49
N CYS A 96 7.56 -18.76 -11.00
CA CYS A 96 6.10 -18.60 -11.01
C CYS A 96 5.38 -19.64 -11.88
N LEU A 97 6.08 -20.26 -12.82
CA LEU A 97 5.63 -21.39 -13.64
C LEU A 97 5.98 -22.75 -13.02
N GLU A 98 6.42 -22.77 -11.76
CA GLU A 98 6.73 -23.98 -10.99
C GLU A 98 7.87 -24.82 -11.62
N VAL A 99 8.77 -24.18 -12.35
CA VAL A 99 10.01 -24.83 -12.82
C VAL A 99 10.93 -25.08 -11.62
N GLU A 100 11.37 -26.33 -11.45
CA GLU A 100 12.25 -26.73 -10.35
C GLU A 100 13.60 -26.00 -10.39
N GLU A 101 14.19 -25.71 -9.21
CA GLU A 101 15.52 -25.10 -9.08
C GLU A 101 16.66 -25.94 -9.67
N THR A 102 16.43 -27.24 -9.90
CA THR A 102 17.36 -28.18 -10.54
C THR A 102 17.32 -28.10 -12.08
N ASP A 103 16.34 -27.39 -12.66
CA ASP A 103 16.22 -27.23 -14.10
C ASP A 103 17.47 -26.56 -14.68
N PRO A 104 18.12 -27.16 -15.70
CA PRO A 104 19.36 -26.62 -16.26
C PRO A 104 19.22 -25.20 -16.81
N GLY A 105 18.05 -24.84 -17.34
CA GLY A 105 17.78 -23.51 -17.86
C GLY A 105 17.66 -22.47 -16.74
N LEU A 106 17.00 -22.81 -15.63
CA LEU A 106 16.92 -21.95 -14.45
C LEU A 106 18.29 -21.81 -13.76
N LEU A 107 19.03 -22.91 -13.59
CA LEU A 107 20.40 -22.88 -13.06
C LEU A 107 21.34 -22.06 -13.93
N GLY A 108 21.28 -22.23 -15.25
CA GLY A 108 22.07 -21.45 -16.20
C GLY A 108 21.75 -19.96 -16.15
N ALA A 109 20.46 -19.59 -16.03
CA ALA A 109 20.04 -18.21 -15.85
C ALA A 109 20.54 -17.62 -14.52
N LEU A 110 20.44 -18.37 -13.42
CA LEU A 110 20.95 -17.96 -12.10
C LEU A 110 22.47 -17.72 -12.13
N ARG A 111 23.23 -18.65 -12.71
CA ARG A 111 24.68 -18.50 -12.85
C ARG A 111 25.03 -17.29 -13.71
N SER A 112 24.36 -17.14 -14.85
CA SER A 112 24.53 -15.99 -15.74
C SER A 112 24.23 -14.65 -15.05
N LEU A 113 23.21 -14.59 -14.17
CA LEU A 113 22.91 -13.38 -13.41
C LEU A 113 23.99 -13.05 -12.38
N LEU A 114 24.51 -14.06 -11.67
CA LEU A 114 25.60 -13.90 -10.71
C LEU A 114 26.89 -13.42 -11.40
N ASP A 115 27.25 -14.02 -12.53
CA ASP A 115 28.46 -13.68 -13.30
C ASP A 115 28.40 -12.27 -13.91
N GLN A 116 27.20 -11.71 -14.10
CA GLN A 116 26.98 -10.36 -14.62
C GLN A 116 26.93 -9.27 -13.54
N GLN A 117 27.08 -9.61 -12.26
CA GLN A 117 27.14 -8.62 -11.20
C GLN A 117 28.41 -7.78 -11.34
N ASP A 118 28.26 -6.46 -11.27
CA ASP A 118 29.40 -5.56 -11.30
C ASP A 118 30.26 -5.73 -10.04
N SER A 119 31.54 -6.04 -10.22
CA SER A 119 32.45 -6.34 -9.11
C SER A 119 32.81 -5.12 -8.27
N GLU A 120 32.75 -3.91 -8.83
CA GLU A 120 33.14 -2.67 -8.15
C GLU A 120 31.99 -2.13 -7.30
N THR A 121 30.80 -2.06 -7.88
CA THR A 121 29.63 -1.43 -7.25
C THR A 121 28.70 -2.43 -6.57
N GLY A 122 28.72 -3.70 -7.00
CA GLY A 122 27.80 -4.72 -6.54
C GLY A 122 26.40 -4.68 -7.17
N GLY A 123 26.14 -3.79 -8.12
CA GLY A 123 24.85 -3.73 -8.83
C GLY A 123 24.87 -4.42 -10.19
N TRP A 124 23.78 -4.28 -10.94
CA TRP A 124 23.62 -4.78 -12.30
C TRP A 124 23.26 -3.66 -13.26
N ARG A 125 23.68 -3.80 -14.51
CA ARG A 125 23.38 -2.86 -15.61
C ARG A 125 22.06 -3.22 -16.29
N MET A 126 21.38 -2.24 -16.89
CA MET A 126 20.23 -2.51 -17.79
C MET A 126 20.67 -3.28 -19.03
N SER A 127 21.86 -2.92 -19.52
CA SER A 127 22.54 -3.50 -20.66
C SER A 127 23.56 -4.55 -20.20
N GLY A 128 24.23 -5.21 -21.15
CA GLY A 128 25.34 -6.11 -20.86
C GLY A 128 26.55 -5.35 -20.26
N PHE A 129 27.73 -5.50 -20.87
CA PHE A 129 28.96 -4.96 -20.27
C PHE A 129 29.11 -3.43 -20.33
N LEU A 130 28.37 -2.76 -21.22
CA LEU A 130 28.48 -1.32 -21.46
C LEU A 130 27.38 -0.53 -20.74
N GLY A 131 27.72 0.60 -20.12
CA GLY A 131 26.78 1.53 -19.49
C GLY A 131 26.86 1.58 -17.96
N PRO A 132 26.15 2.52 -17.33
CA PRO A 132 26.12 2.65 -15.89
C PRO A 132 25.34 1.50 -15.22
N VAL A 133 25.71 1.19 -13.99
CA VAL A 133 24.94 0.29 -13.14
C VAL A 133 23.58 0.94 -12.83
N SER A 134 22.51 0.15 -12.93
CA SER A 134 21.13 0.63 -12.88
C SER A 134 20.42 0.19 -11.61
N VAL A 135 19.64 1.10 -11.03
CA VAL A 135 18.74 0.79 -9.92
C VAL A 135 17.65 -0.17 -10.35
N THR A 136 17.07 0.00 -11.54
CA THR A 136 16.03 -0.87 -12.11
C THR A 136 16.53 -2.31 -12.27
N ALA A 137 17.67 -2.49 -12.94
CA ALA A 137 18.26 -3.81 -13.14
C ALA A 137 18.69 -4.46 -11.83
N THR A 138 19.32 -3.69 -10.93
CA THR A 138 19.74 -4.19 -9.62
C THR A 138 18.55 -4.63 -8.77
N ALA A 139 17.47 -3.83 -8.75
CA ALA A 139 16.27 -4.19 -8.01
C ALA A 139 15.64 -5.49 -8.54
N ALA A 140 15.53 -5.64 -9.86
CA ALA A 140 15.03 -6.87 -10.46
C ALA A 140 15.93 -8.08 -10.18
N ALA A 141 17.26 -7.90 -10.28
CA ALA A 141 18.23 -8.96 -10.00
C ALA A 141 18.19 -9.42 -8.54
N VAL A 142 18.14 -8.49 -7.59
CA VAL A 142 18.00 -8.82 -6.16
C VAL A 142 16.73 -9.64 -5.94
N GLN A 143 15.58 -9.21 -6.49
CA GLN A 143 14.34 -9.98 -6.37
C GLN A 143 14.42 -11.37 -7.02
N ALA A 144 15.09 -11.48 -8.16
CA ALA A 144 15.29 -12.75 -8.85
C ALA A 144 16.21 -13.70 -8.07
N LEU A 145 17.12 -13.20 -7.23
CA LEU A 145 17.98 -14.04 -6.41
C LEU A 145 17.31 -14.52 -5.11
N ILE A 146 16.21 -13.91 -4.70
CA ILE A 146 15.34 -14.41 -3.62
C ILE A 146 14.59 -15.65 -4.14
N GLY A 147 15.03 -16.85 -3.74
CA GLY A 147 14.43 -18.14 -4.13
C GLY A 147 13.87 -18.91 -2.92
N GLY A 148 13.15 -20.01 -3.17
CA GLY A 148 12.48 -20.82 -2.14
C GLY A 148 13.40 -21.70 -1.28
N GLY A 149 14.72 -21.49 -1.30
CA GLY A 149 15.72 -22.24 -0.53
C GLY A 149 16.53 -21.33 0.39
N GLY A 150 17.30 -21.93 1.31
CA GLY A 150 18.16 -21.20 2.25
C GLY A 150 19.15 -20.26 1.55
N PHE A 151 19.34 -19.07 2.15
CA PHE A 151 20.21 -18.00 1.65
C PHE A 151 21.70 -18.29 1.94
N ASP A 152 22.27 -19.33 1.32
CA ASP A 152 23.64 -19.72 1.65
C ASP A 152 24.61 -19.46 0.49
N GLY A 153 25.83 -19.03 0.82
CA GLY A 153 26.96 -18.91 -0.11
C GLY A 153 26.93 -17.70 -1.06
N GLU A 154 27.27 -17.94 -2.33
CA GLU A 154 27.50 -16.94 -3.38
C GLU A 154 26.26 -16.07 -3.66
N ARG A 155 25.05 -16.66 -3.62
CA ARG A 155 23.78 -15.95 -3.85
C ARG A 155 23.53 -14.89 -2.77
N HIS A 156 23.74 -15.24 -1.50
CA HIS A 156 23.56 -14.31 -0.39
C HIS A 156 24.54 -13.14 -0.48
N GLN A 157 25.81 -13.41 -0.80
CA GLN A 157 26.81 -12.35 -0.99
C GLN A 157 26.44 -11.41 -2.14
N ALA A 158 25.94 -11.95 -3.26
CA ALA A 158 25.47 -11.15 -4.39
C ALA A 158 24.27 -10.28 -4.00
N ILE A 159 23.29 -10.82 -3.26
CA ILE A 159 22.15 -10.06 -2.73
C ILE A 159 22.63 -8.93 -1.81
N SER A 160 23.51 -9.22 -0.86
CA SER A 160 24.05 -8.21 0.08
C SER A 160 24.79 -7.09 -0.63
N ARG A 161 25.58 -7.40 -1.66
CA ARG A 161 26.22 -6.38 -2.51
C ARG A 161 25.21 -5.54 -3.29
N GLY A 162 24.17 -6.18 -3.84
CA GLY A 162 23.07 -5.48 -4.52
C GLY A 162 22.31 -4.53 -3.58
N ILE A 163 22.01 -4.98 -2.35
CA ILE A 163 21.41 -4.12 -1.31
C ILE A 163 22.33 -2.94 -1.01
N ALA A 164 23.63 -3.16 -0.84
CA ALA A 164 24.61 -2.09 -0.57
C ALA A 164 24.66 -1.05 -1.70
N PHE A 165 24.55 -1.48 -2.96
CA PHE A 165 24.42 -0.58 -4.10
C PHE A 165 23.15 0.27 -4.00
N LEU A 166 21.97 -0.35 -3.84
CA LEU A 166 20.69 0.36 -3.75
C LEU A 166 20.68 1.37 -2.59
N VAL A 167 21.23 0.99 -1.44
CA VAL A 167 21.40 1.86 -0.28
C VAL A 167 22.28 3.06 -0.62
N SER A 168 23.43 2.82 -1.27
CA SER A 168 24.36 3.88 -1.67
C SER A 168 23.72 4.86 -2.66
N SER A 169 22.92 4.38 -3.61
CA SER A 169 22.19 5.22 -4.57
C SER A 169 21.23 6.20 -3.88
N VAL A 170 20.59 5.80 -2.77
CA VAL A 170 19.74 6.72 -1.99
C VAL A 170 20.57 7.78 -1.28
N PHE A 171 21.71 7.41 -0.70
CA PHE A 171 22.49 8.31 0.15
C PHE A 171 23.35 9.31 -0.62
N GLN A 172 23.78 8.98 -1.84
CA GLN A 172 24.53 9.91 -2.69
C GLN A 172 23.69 11.15 -3.03
N GLU A 173 22.43 10.94 -3.45
CA GLU A 173 21.57 12.02 -3.95
C GLU A 173 20.09 11.87 -3.57
N PRO A 174 19.73 11.97 -2.26
CA PRO A 174 18.37 11.62 -1.81
C PRO A 174 17.27 12.54 -2.33
N ARG A 175 17.60 13.80 -2.68
CA ARG A 175 16.63 14.82 -3.13
C ARG A 175 16.39 14.81 -4.64
N THR A 176 17.39 14.37 -5.40
CA THR A 176 17.37 14.32 -6.87
C THR A 176 17.16 12.90 -7.40
N LEU A 177 17.10 11.89 -6.51
CA LEU A 177 16.74 10.52 -6.85
C LEU A 177 15.44 10.50 -7.68
N PRO A 178 15.47 9.97 -8.92
CA PRO A 178 14.28 9.83 -9.75
C PRO A 178 13.19 9.02 -9.05
N MET A 179 11.93 9.33 -9.36
CA MET A 179 10.80 8.69 -8.68
C MET A 179 10.74 7.20 -8.97
N TYR A 180 11.02 6.76 -10.22
CA TYR A 180 11.08 5.35 -10.56
C TYR A 180 12.17 4.60 -9.75
N ALA A 181 13.34 5.22 -9.57
CA ALA A 181 14.45 4.63 -8.82
C ALA A 181 14.08 4.50 -7.33
N ALA A 182 13.46 5.53 -6.75
CA ALA A 182 12.95 5.47 -5.39
C ALA A 182 11.90 4.37 -5.22
N ALA A 183 11.02 4.17 -6.21
CA ALA A 183 9.99 3.13 -6.18
C ALA A 183 10.60 1.72 -6.21
N HIS A 184 11.56 1.45 -7.10
CA HIS A 184 12.27 0.18 -7.15
C HIS A 184 13.03 -0.12 -5.85
N ILE A 185 13.72 0.88 -5.29
CA ILE A 185 14.46 0.72 -4.03
C ILE A 185 13.50 0.42 -2.87
N ALA A 186 12.44 1.23 -2.71
CA ALA A 186 11.47 1.02 -1.65
C ALA A 186 10.81 -0.37 -1.75
N THR A 187 10.40 -0.77 -2.96
CA THR A 187 9.76 -2.07 -3.19
C THR A 187 10.67 -3.24 -2.84
N VAL A 188 11.97 -3.16 -3.15
CA VAL A 188 12.92 -4.23 -2.84
C VAL A 188 13.27 -4.26 -1.36
N LEU A 189 13.65 -3.11 -0.79
CA LEU A 189 14.14 -3.04 0.58
C LEU A 189 13.03 -3.26 1.63
N SER A 190 11.76 -3.09 1.25
CA SER A 190 10.63 -3.39 2.14
C SER A 190 10.25 -4.88 2.19
N ARG A 191 10.83 -5.73 1.34
CA ARG A 191 10.51 -7.16 1.35
C ARG A 191 11.01 -7.81 2.63
N PRO A 192 10.20 -8.62 3.34
CA PRO A 192 10.64 -9.31 4.56
C PRO A 192 11.96 -10.07 4.38
N GLU A 193 12.10 -10.79 3.27
CA GLU A 193 13.27 -11.60 2.94
C GLU A 193 14.54 -10.75 2.77
N ILE A 194 14.39 -9.50 2.33
CA ILE A 194 15.50 -8.55 2.15
C ILE A 194 15.76 -7.75 3.43
N ALA A 195 14.71 -7.41 4.17
CA ALA A 195 14.81 -6.70 5.44
C ALA A 195 15.59 -7.52 6.49
N GLU A 196 15.53 -8.85 6.42
CA GLU A 196 16.32 -9.75 7.26
C GLU A 196 17.82 -9.75 6.92
N ILE A 197 18.17 -9.53 5.65
CA ILE A 197 19.56 -9.44 5.18
C ILE A 197 20.11 -8.02 5.39
N GLY A 198 19.25 -7.02 5.20
CA GLY A 198 19.57 -5.60 5.31
C GLY A 198 19.92 -5.18 6.73
N ASP A 199 20.76 -4.15 6.84
CA ASP A 199 21.09 -3.52 8.11
C ASP A 199 20.20 -2.27 8.38
N LYS A 200 20.49 -1.56 9.47
CA LYS A 200 19.82 -0.28 9.78
C LYS A 200 19.98 0.77 8.67
N ARG A 201 21.01 0.69 7.83
CA ARG A 201 21.17 1.61 6.69
C ARG A 201 20.18 1.27 5.58
N ALA A 202 19.92 -0.01 5.34
CA ALA A 202 18.87 -0.46 4.41
C ALA A 202 17.48 0.01 4.85
N GLU A 203 17.13 -0.14 6.13
CA GLU A 203 15.87 0.37 6.70
C GLU A 203 15.74 1.89 6.51
N ARG A 204 16.82 2.64 6.80
CA ARG A 204 16.85 4.09 6.62
C ARG A 204 16.76 4.50 5.15
N ALA A 205 17.43 3.78 4.25
CA ALA A 205 17.36 4.03 2.81
C ALA A 205 15.93 3.81 2.28
N CYS A 206 15.26 2.73 2.70
CA CYS A 206 13.86 2.49 2.40
C CYS A 206 12.97 3.65 2.88
N THR A 207 13.15 4.11 4.12
CA THR A 207 12.41 5.25 4.68
C THR A 207 12.63 6.53 3.86
N LEU A 208 13.86 6.80 3.43
CA LEU A 208 14.18 7.97 2.59
C LEU A 208 13.56 7.87 1.19
N ALA A 209 13.58 6.68 0.58
CA ALA A 209 12.93 6.42 -0.70
C ALA A 209 11.41 6.62 -0.61
N VAL A 210 10.75 6.08 0.42
CA VAL A 210 9.31 6.32 0.67
C VAL A 210 9.02 7.81 0.86
N LYS A 211 9.87 8.53 1.60
CA LYS A 211 9.72 9.99 1.77
C LYS A 211 9.84 10.74 0.43
N ARG A 212 10.76 10.33 -0.45
CA ARG A 212 10.91 10.89 -1.80
C ARG A 212 9.65 10.65 -2.64
N LEU A 213 9.09 9.43 -2.59
CA LEU A 213 7.85 9.06 -3.29
C LEU A 213 6.64 9.87 -2.80
N LEU A 214 6.43 9.96 -1.49
CA LEU A 214 5.34 10.77 -0.92
C LEU A 214 5.49 12.26 -1.26
N THR A 215 6.73 12.75 -1.35
CA THR A 215 6.98 14.14 -1.76
C THR A 215 6.64 14.34 -3.24
N GLY A 216 7.01 13.40 -4.11
CA GLY A 216 6.69 13.46 -5.54
C GLY A 216 5.19 13.37 -5.80
N LEU A 217 4.49 12.43 -5.15
CA LEU A 217 3.02 12.30 -5.24
C LEU A 217 2.30 13.59 -4.82
N ARG A 218 2.75 14.26 -3.75
CA ARG A 218 2.17 15.55 -3.30
C ARG A 218 2.42 16.70 -4.25
N ARG A 219 3.46 16.60 -5.08
CA ARG A 219 3.88 17.62 -6.04
C ARG A 219 3.47 17.30 -7.47
N ASP A 220 2.74 16.20 -7.66
CA ASP A 220 2.35 15.70 -8.97
C ASP A 220 3.55 15.41 -9.90
N GLU A 221 4.67 14.96 -9.33
CA GLU A 221 5.88 14.55 -10.06
C GLU A 221 5.75 13.10 -10.58
N CYS A 222 4.61 12.78 -11.21
CA CYS A 222 4.26 11.41 -11.61
C CYS A 222 4.30 11.17 -13.13
N GLU A 223 4.94 12.07 -13.87
CA GLU A 223 5.19 11.90 -15.31
C GLU A 223 5.98 10.62 -15.60
N ILE A 224 5.84 10.12 -16.83
CA ILE A 224 6.57 8.92 -17.29
C ILE A 224 8.06 9.24 -17.34
N ASP A 225 8.82 8.65 -16.42
CA ASP A 225 10.27 8.80 -16.36
C ASP A 225 10.95 7.89 -17.41
N THR A 226 12.13 8.29 -17.87
CA THR A 226 12.91 7.54 -18.85
C THR A 226 14.30 7.20 -18.35
N GLU A 227 14.69 5.94 -18.48
CA GLU A 227 16.05 5.47 -18.23
C GLU A 227 16.71 5.04 -19.54
N ILE A 228 17.79 5.71 -19.91
CA ILE A 228 18.52 5.44 -21.15
C ILE A 228 19.54 4.33 -20.91
N PHE A 229 19.59 3.35 -21.81
CA PHE A 229 20.58 2.27 -21.78
C PHE A 229 21.06 1.94 -23.20
N ARG A 230 22.12 1.12 -23.30
CA ARG A 230 22.69 0.72 -24.60
C ARG A 230 22.54 -0.77 -24.83
N ARG A 231 21.78 -1.18 -25.84
CA ARG A 231 21.73 -2.58 -26.28
C ARG A 231 22.63 -2.70 -27.51
N ASP A 232 23.81 -3.26 -27.31
CA ASP A 232 24.90 -3.28 -28.30
C ASP A 232 25.24 -1.85 -28.75
N ASP A 233 25.14 -1.55 -30.05
CA ASP A 233 25.43 -0.23 -30.61
C ASP A 233 24.23 0.74 -30.58
N LEU A 234 23.06 0.28 -30.13
CA LEU A 234 21.82 1.06 -30.12
C LEU A 234 21.56 1.68 -28.75
N VAL A 235 21.21 2.96 -28.73
CA VAL A 235 20.66 3.64 -27.55
C VAL A 235 19.17 3.32 -27.48
N ASP A 236 18.75 2.71 -26.38
CA ASP A 236 17.36 2.35 -26.09
C ASP A 236 16.90 3.08 -24.82
N THR A 237 15.59 3.16 -24.60
CA THR A 237 15.01 3.89 -23.48
C THR A 237 13.93 3.06 -22.81
N TRP A 238 14.11 2.83 -21.52
CA TRP A 238 13.08 2.24 -20.68
C TRP A 238 12.15 3.33 -20.15
N ARG A 239 10.83 3.12 -20.31
CA ARG A 239 9.81 4.05 -19.80
C ARG A 239 9.21 3.51 -18.52
N HIS A 240 9.28 4.31 -17.46
CA HIS A 240 8.79 3.98 -16.13
C HIS A 240 7.45 4.65 -15.89
N LEU A 241 6.40 3.86 -15.63
CA LEU A 241 5.08 4.39 -15.27
C LEU A 241 5.10 4.84 -13.81
N THR A 242 5.63 6.03 -13.57
CA THR A 242 5.99 6.55 -12.25
C THR A 242 4.84 6.48 -11.24
N LEU A 243 3.63 6.90 -11.63
CA LEU A 243 2.45 6.79 -10.76
C LEU A 243 2.20 5.36 -10.29
N HIS A 244 2.25 4.40 -11.23
CA HIS A 244 1.96 2.99 -10.97
C HIS A 244 2.97 2.40 -9.98
N LEU A 245 4.27 2.66 -10.25
CA LEU A 245 5.38 2.23 -9.42
C LEU A 245 5.34 2.89 -8.03
N ALA A 246 5.06 4.19 -7.95
CA ALA A 246 5.05 4.93 -6.70
C ALA A 246 3.95 4.44 -5.76
N VAL A 247 2.72 4.27 -6.26
CA VAL A 247 1.58 3.76 -5.49
C VAL A 247 1.87 2.35 -4.96
N ALA A 248 2.38 1.45 -5.82
CA ALA A 248 2.75 0.10 -5.40
C ALA A 248 3.82 0.12 -4.30
N ALA A 249 4.87 0.93 -4.49
CA ALA A 249 6.03 0.97 -3.62
C ALA A 249 5.71 1.54 -2.23
N VAL A 250 5.00 2.67 -2.14
CA VAL A 250 4.70 3.30 -0.83
C VAL A 250 3.80 2.42 0.02
N VAL A 251 2.80 1.77 -0.57
CA VAL A 251 1.88 0.89 0.14
C VAL A 251 2.55 -0.43 0.52
N SER A 252 3.41 -0.97 -0.34
CA SER A 252 4.21 -2.15 -0.04
C SER A 252 5.20 -1.91 1.10
N ALA A 253 5.78 -0.70 1.19
CA ALA A 253 6.75 -0.35 2.21
C ALA A 253 6.12 0.00 3.56
N ASP A 254 4.99 0.71 3.54
CA ASP A 254 4.20 0.98 4.74
C ASP A 254 2.73 1.10 4.37
N SER A 255 1.94 0.07 4.69
CA SER A 255 0.52 0.04 4.38
C SER A 255 -0.30 1.13 5.10
N ARG A 256 0.25 1.84 6.11
CA ARG A 256 -0.38 3.05 6.70
C ARG A 256 -0.42 4.22 5.74
N THR A 257 0.45 4.25 4.73
CA THR A 257 0.49 5.33 3.74
C THR A 257 -0.78 5.42 2.91
N ILE A 258 -1.63 4.40 2.92
CA ILE A 258 -2.94 4.44 2.26
C ILE A 258 -3.87 5.54 2.78
N PHE A 259 -3.63 6.07 3.98
CA PHE A 259 -4.39 7.20 4.53
C PHE A 259 -3.82 8.55 4.12
N ASP A 260 -2.61 8.59 3.56
CA ASP A 260 -2.02 9.82 3.05
C ASP A 260 -2.89 10.35 1.89
N PRO A 261 -3.31 11.63 1.94
CA PRO A 261 -4.13 12.21 0.87
C PRO A 261 -3.53 12.07 -0.53
N ALA A 262 -2.21 12.18 -0.68
CA ALA A 262 -1.56 12.08 -1.99
C ALA A 262 -1.53 10.64 -2.51
N VAL A 263 -1.36 9.66 -1.62
CA VAL A 263 -1.44 8.24 -1.99
C VAL A 263 -2.87 7.88 -2.40
N ARG A 264 -3.89 8.38 -1.69
CA ARG A 264 -5.30 8.17 -2.07
C ARG A 264 -5.64 8.80 -3.41
N ALA A 265 -5.17 10.03 -3.65
CA ALA A 265 -5.34 10.68 -4.95
C ALA A 265 -4.68 9.85 -6.07
N GLY A 266 -3.44 9.39 -5.87
CA GLY A 266 -2.76 8.54 -6.85
C GLY A 266 -3.43 7.18 -7.08
N ILE A 267 -4.03 6.57 -6.05
CA ILE A 267 -4.83 5.34 -6.22
C ILE A 267 -6.09 5.63 -7.05
N VAL A 268 -6.77 6.74 -6.81
CA VAL A 268 -7.95 7.15 -7.59
C VAL A 268 -7.57 7.38 -9.05
N GLU A 269 -6.51 8.16 -9.28
CA GLU A 269 -6.00 8.44 -10.63
C GLU A 269 -5.60 7.15 -11.36
N LEU A 270 -4.90 6.22 -10.68
CA LEU A 270 -4.58 4.91 -11.23
C LEU A 270 -5.85 4.14 -11.63
N LEU A 271 -6.89 4.13 -10.80
CA LEU A 271 -8.16 3.45 -11.09
C LEU A 271 -8.92 4.10 -12.26
N GLU A 272 -8.78 5.41 -12.45
CA GLU A 272 -9.35 6.15 -13.59
C GLU A 272 -8.64 5.81 -14.90
N MET A 273 -7.37 5.37 -14.86
CA MET A 273 -6.66 4.87 -16.04
C MET A 273 -7.13 3.49 -16.51
N GLN A 274 -8.01 2.81 -15.76
CA GLN A 274 -8.59 1.55 -16.20
C GLN A 274 -9.81 1.75 -17.10
N GLU A 275 -9.82 1.10 -18.26
CA GLU A 275 -11.00 1.04 -19.12
C GLU A 275 -12.09 0.18 -18.47
N VAL A 276 -13.23 0.78 -18.12
CA VAL A 276 -14.34 0.04 -17.50
C VAL A 276 -15.64 0.05 -18.26
N ASP A 277 -15.74 0.88 -19.30
CA ASP A 277 -16.93 0.90 -20.15
C ASP A 277 -17.17 -0.50 -20.73
N ALA A 278 -18.41 -0.96 -20.64
CA ALA A 278 -18.84 -2.26 -21.13
C ALA A 278 -18.62 -2.43 -22.64
N LEU A 279 -18.64 -1.34 -23.41
CA LEU A 279 -18.47 -1.33 -24.86
C LEU A 279 -17.02 -1.05 -25.30
N ALA A 280 -16.10 -0.75 -24.37
CA ALA A 280 -14.71 -0.48 -24.72
C ALA A 280 -14.01 -1.74 -25.24
N ILE A 281 -13.28 -1.60 -26.35
CA ILE A 281 -12.49 -2.68 -26.98
C ILE A 281 -11.47 -3.26 -25.99
N TYR A 282 -10.87 -2.40 -25.16
CA TYR A 282 -9.82 -2.77 -24.21
C TYR A 282 -10.32 -2.82 -22.76
N ARG A 283 -11.61 -3.10 -22.55
CA ARG A 283 -12.21 -3.18 -21.21
C ARG A 283 -11.38 -4.06 -20.27
N GLY A 284 -11.02 -3.49 -19.12
CA GLY A 284 -10.24 -4.10 -18.05
C GLY A 284 -8.75 -3.76 -18.08
N GLY A 285 -8.20 -3.35 -19.23
CA GLY A 285 -6.82 -2.93 -19.34
C GLY A 285 -6.59 -1.50 -18.81
N PHE A 286 -5.33 -1.21 -18.44
CA PHE A 286 -4.91 0.11 -17.98
C PHE A 286 -4.13 0.86 -19.05
N ARG A 287 -4.35 2.17 -19.10
CA ARG A 287 -3.60 3.12 -19.92
C ARG A 287 -2.27 3.48 -19.28
N ILE A 288 -1.29 3.88 -20.10
CA ILE A 288 0.01 4.37 -19.62
C ILE A 288 -0.07 5.77 -18.97
N SER A 289 -1.13 6.53 -19.27
CA SER A 289 -1.45 7.85 -18.75
C SER A 289 -2.96 8.10 -18.97
N SER A 290 -3.50 9.21 -18.49
CA SER A 290 -4.92 9.59 -18.66
C SER A 290 -5.41 9.50 -20.12
N GLU A 291 -4.58 9.95 -21.06
CA GLU A 291 -4.85 9.97 -22.51
C GLU A 291 -4.06 8.90 -23.30
N GLY A 292 -3.25 8.09 -22.62
CA GLY A 292 -2.37 7.11 -23.25
C GLY A 292 -3.09 5.84 -23.73
N PRO A 293 -2.44 5.02 -24.58
CA PRO A 293 -3.00 3.72 -24.98
C PRO A 293 -3.05 2.73 -23.81
N VAL A 294 -3.98 1.79 -23.90
CA VAL A 294 -4.01 0.60 -23.04
C VAL A 294 -2.89 -0.36 -23.44
N THR A 295 -2.14 -0.86 -22.46
CA THR A 295 -0.97 -1.71 -22.70
C THR A 295 -0.88 -2.86 -21.71
N SER A 296 -0.21 -3.96 -22.11
CA SER A 296 0.07 -5.07 -21.18
C SER A 296 1.00 -4.63 -20.07
N TYR A 297 1.93 -3.72 -20.38
CA TYR A 297 2.84 -3.15 -19.40
C TYR A 297 2.11 -2.34 -18.32
N ALA A 298 1.29 -1.36 -18.71
CA ALA A 298 0.50 -0.57 -17.76
C ALA A 298 -0.46 -1.44 -16.95
N THR A 299 -1.14 -2.38 -17.61
CA THR A 299 -2.05 -3.31 -16.92
C THR A 299 -1.31 -4.18 -15.91
N THR A 300 -0.09 -4.62 -16.23
CA THR A 300 0.77 -5.39 -15.31
C THR A 300 1.19 -4.57 -14.09
N GLN A 301 1.72 -3.36 -14.32
CA GLN A 301 2.17 -2.47 -13.24
C GLN A 301 0.99 -2.02 -12.35
N ALA A 302 -0.16 -1.71 -12.95
CA ALA A 302 -1.36 -1.32 -12.24
C ALA A 302 -1.93 -2.48 -11.42
N LEU A 303 -1.98 -3.68 -12.00
CA LEU A 303 -2.41 -4.88 -11.27
C LEU A 303 -1.49 -5.18 -10.09
N GLU A 304 -0.17 -5.04 -10.25
CA GLU A 304 0.77 -5.16 -9.14
C GLU A 304 0.47 -4.15 -8.03
N ALA A 305 0.26 -2.87 -8.37
CA ALA A 305 -0.14 -1.85 -7.42
C ALA A 305 -1.46 -2.19 -6.69
N LEU A 306 -2.48 -2.62 -7.43
CA LEU A 306 -3.77 -2.99 -6.86
C LEU A 306 -3.66 -4.21 -5.93
N LEU A 307 -2.83 -5.19 -6.27
CA LEU A 307 -2.58 -6.35 -5.41
C LEU A 307 -1.87 -5.97 -4.10
N GLN A 308 -1.05 -4.93 -4.10
CA GLN A 308 -0.44 -4.36 -2.89
C GLN A 308 -1.44 -3.55 -2.05
N VAL A 309 -2.32 -2.81 -2.72
CA VAL A 309 -3.36 -1.98 -2.10
C VAL A 309 -4.49 -2.82 -1.49
N ARG A 310 -4.86 -3.92 -2.14
CA ARG A 310 -5.96 -4.81 -1.74
C ARG A 310 -5.91 -5.24 -0.27
N PRO A 311 -4.81 -5.81 0.27
CA PRO A 311 -4.75 -6.19 1.68
C PRO A 311 -4.78 -4.96 2.60
N ALA A 312 -4.14 -3.85 2.24
CA ALA A 312 -4.17 -2.62 3.04
C ALA A 312 -5.60 -2.08 3.19
N ILE A 313 -6.42 -2.17 2.14
CA ILE A 313 -7.85 -1.81 2.19
C ILE A 313 -8.66 -2.87 2.93
N ASN A 314 -8.52 -4.15 2.60
CA ASN A 314 -9.35 -5.19 3.20
C ASN A 314 -9.05 -5.42 4.69
N GLU A 315 -7.78 -5.36 5.11
CA GLU A 315 -7.39 -5.55 6.51
C GLU A 315 -7.69 -4.33 7.38
N ARG A 316 -7.66 -3.12 6.81
CA ARG A 316 -7.77 -1.88 7.59
C ARG A 316 -9.12 -1.20 7.45
N VAL A 317 -9.87 -1.38 6.37
CA VAL A 317 -11.29 -1.00 6.32
C VAL A 317 -12.15 -1.90 7.25
N ASN A 318 -11.55 -2.87 7.95
CA ASN A 318 -12.10 -3.33 9.21
C ASN A 318 -12.22 -2.14 10.18
N PRO A 319 -13.45 -1.68 10.50
CA PRO A 319 -13.64 -0.46 11.28
C PRO A 319 -12.86 -0.48 12.60
N ALA A 320 -12.72 -1.65 13.23
CA ALA A 320 -12.01 -1.80 14.50
C ALA A 320 -10.49 -1.52 14.38
N LYS A 321 -9.84 -1.95 13.29
CA LYS A 321 -8.40 -1.72 13.07
C LYS A 321 -8.09 -0.30 12.60
N VAL A 322 -8.94 0.28 11.73
CA VAL A 322 -8.87 1.73 11.42
C VAL A 322 -9.09 2.56 12.68
N TYR A 323 -10.02 2.17 13.57
CA TYR A 323 -10.17 2.82 14.87
C TYR A 323 -8.91 2.68 15.73
N ASP A 324 -8.31 1.49 15.83
CA ASP A 324 -7.09 1.26 16.64
C ASP A 324 -5.84 1.96 16.09
N GLU A 325 -5.65 2.01 14.76
CA GLU A 325 -4.52 2.71 14.14
C GLU A 325 -4.70 4.22 14.13
N ILE A 326 -5.91 4.73 13.89
CA ILE A 326 -6.22 6.15 14.12
C ILE A 326 -5.93 6.49 15.58
N CYS A 327 -6.36 5.65 16.55
CA CYS A 327 -6.09 5.87 17.98
C CYS A 327 -4.60 5.73 18.37
N ARG A 328 -3.78 5.05 17.57
CA ARG A 328 -2.33 4.82 17.85
C ARG A 328 -1.41 5.82 17.13
N ALA A 329 -1.73 6.22 15.90
CA ALA A 329 -0.92 7.16 15.13
C ALA A 329 -1.23 8.62 15.50
N ASP A 330 -2.49 8.92 15.79
CA ASP A 330 -2.96 10.22 16.22
C ASP A 330 -3.78 10.03 17.50
N GLY A 331 -3.33 10.51 18.66
CA GLY A 331 -4.22 10.60 19.83
C GLY A 331 -5.43 11.54 19.66
N ALA A 332 -5.98 11.68 18.45
CA ALA A 332 -7.02 12.58 17.99
C ALA A 332 -7.86 11.88 16.89
N HIS A 333 -9.16 11.68 17.14
CA HIS A 333 -10.12 11.20 16.15
C HIS A 333 -10.28 12.24 15.00
N HIS A 334 -10.27 11.78 13.74
CA HIS A 334 -10.47 12.61 12.55
C HIS A 334 -11.94 12.95 12.21
N THR A 335 -12.88 12.47 13.01
CA THR A 335 -14.30 12.89 12.97
C THR A 335 -14.69 13.81 14.12
N ASP A 336 -13.70 14.23 14.91
CA ASP A 336 -13.90 15.16 16.01
C ASP A 336 -13.56 16.57 15.49
N PRO A 337 -14.53 17.49 15.35
CA PRO A 337 -14.21 18.88 15.10
C PRO A 337 -13.47 19.38 16.34
N GLN A 338 -12.13 19.41 16.27
CA GLN A 338 -11.29 20.03 17.30
C GLN A 338 -11.51 21.54 17.28
N ALA A 339 -12.64 21.97 17.82
CA ALA A 339 -12.84 23.36 18.17
C ALA A 339 -11.97 23.64 19.41
N VAL A 340 -10.91 24.44 19.22
CA VAL A 340 -10.18 25.05 20.33
C VAL A 340 -11.12 26.09 20.95
N ALA A 341 -11.93 25.67 21.90
CA ALA A 341 -12.74 26.59 22.68
C ALA A 341 -11.86 27.22 23.78
N THR A 342 -11.81 28.55 23.81
CA THR A 342 -11.21 29.31 24.90
C THR A 342 -12.24 29.50 26.00
N VAL A 343 -12.14 28.70 27.07
CA VAL A 343 -12.94 28.90 28.28
C VAL A 343 -12.05 29.59 29.32
N ARG A 344 -12.41 30.81 29.71
CA ARG A 344 -11.68 31.63 30.71
C ARG A 344 -10.18 31.81 30.36
N GLY A 345 -9.88 32.04 29.09
CA GLY A 345 -8.51 32.32 28.62
C GLY A 345 -7.58 31.10 28.56
N ARG A 346 -8.04 29.89 28.91
CA ARG A 346 -7.26 28.65 28.74
C ARG A 346 -7.70 27.92 27.49
N ARG A 347 -6.73 27.49 26.67
CA ARG A 347 -6.97 26.63 25.50
C ARG A 347 -7.37 25.25 26.00
N MET A 348 -8.56 24.79 25.64
CA MET A 348 -9.02 23.44 25.94
C MET A 348 -9.22 22.67 24.63
N LEU A 349 -8.59 21.50 24.54
CA LEU A 349 -8.82 20.54 23.46
C LEU A 349 -10.15 19.84 23.73
N MET A 350 -11.13 20.08 22.88
CA MET A 350 -12.39 19.34 22.90
C MET A 350 -12.31 18.27 21.84
N ASN A 351 -12.35 17.01 22.27
CA ASN A 351 -12.39 15.90 21.33
C ASN A 351 -13.78 15.92 20.65
N SER A 352 -14.90 15.78 21.35
CA SER A 352 -16.21 15.76 20.68
C SER A 352 -17.23 16.76 21.21
N THR A 353 -17.99 17.41 20.32
CA THR A 353 -19.21 18.17 20.68
C THR A 353 -20.31 17.24 21.22
N ALA A 354 -20.27 15.94 20.87
CA ALA A 354 -21.18 14.93 21.40
C ALA A 354 -21.10 14.82 22.94
N GLY A 355 -19.92 14.99 23.52
CA GLY A 355 -19.75 14.99 24.98
C GLY A 355 -20.44 16.17 25.67
N VAL A 356 -20.42 17.35 25.04
CA VAL A 356 -21.15 18.54 25.52
C VAL A 356 -22.65 18.39 25.29
N ALA A 357 -23.05 17.88 24.12
CA ALA A 357 -24.45 17.62 23.83
C ALA A 357 -25.03 16.61 24.83
N LEU A 358 -24.33 15.51 25.13
CA LEU A 358 -24.76 14.51 26.13
C LEU A 358 -24.74 15.07 27.55
N LEU A 359 -23.81 15.96 27.88
CA LEU A 359 -23.84 16.69 29.16
C LEU A 359 -25.09 17.58 29.25
N LEU A 360 -25.36 18.38 28.23
CA LEU A 360 -26.52 19.29 28.18
C LEU A 360 -27.84 18.53 28.17
N LEU A 361 -27.95 17.49 27.35
CA LEU A 361 -29.13 16.63 27.27
C LEU A 361 -29.36 15.87 28.58
N GLY A 362 -28.31 15.29 29.17
CA GLY A 362 -28.41 14.59 30.46
C GLY A 362 -28.76 15.53 31.61
N ALA A 363 -28.17 16.73 31.65
CA ALA A 363 -28.49 17.75 32.64
C ALA A 363 -29.92 18.28 32.48
N ALA A 364 -30.35 18.59 31.25
CA ALA A 364 -31.69 19.07 30.96
C ALA A 364 -32.74 18.00 31.28
N ALA A 365 -32.58 16.77 30.77
CA ALA A 365 -33.50 15.67 31.04
C ALA A 365 -33.60 15.37 32.54
N GLY A 366 -32.46 15.30 33.24
CA GLY A 366 -32.45 15.04 34.68
C GLY A 366 -33.06 16.18 35.50
N ALA A 367 -32.82 17.44 35.15
CA ALA A 367 -33.43 18.60 35.79
C ALA A 367 -34.94 18.67 35.53
N THR A 368 -35.39 18.32 34.32
CA THR A 368 -36.82 18.20 34.00
C THR A 368 -37.48 17.11 34.84
N VAL A 369 -36.87 15.92 34.93
CA VAL A 369 -37.38 14.83 35.78
C VAL A 369 -37.45 15.27 37.26
N PHE A 370 -36.45 16.02 37.74
CA PHE A 370 -36.44 16.56 39.10
C PHE A 370 -37.56 17.59 39.32
N ALA A 371 -37.74 18.54 38.40
CA ALA A 371 -38.79 19.55 38.46
C ALA A 371 -40.20 18.91 38.42
N LEU A 372 -40.38 17.86 37.62
CA LEU A 372 -41.62 17.08 37.56
C LEU A 372 -41.85 16.31 38.85
N ALA A 373 -40.81 15.73 39.46
CA ALA A 373 -40.93 15.03 40.74
C ALA A 373 -41.39 15.96 41.87
N VAL A 374 -40.85 17.18 41.93
CA VAL A 374 -41.26 18.21 42.91
C VAL A 374 -42.63 18.80 42.58
N GLY A 375 -42.91 19.10 41.31
CA GLY A 375 -44.16 19.73 40.87
C GLY A 375 -45.37 18.83 40.98
N PHE A 376 -45.19 17.51 40.91
CA PHE A 376 -46.26 16.50 41.02
C PHE A 376 -46.18 15.65 42.30
N ASP A 377 -45.45 16.09 43.33
CA ASP A 377 -45.22 15.32 44.56
C ASP A 377 -46.52 14.84 45.23
N GLN A 378 -47.56 15.68 45.22
CA GLN A 378 -48.88 15.33 45.77
C GLN A 378 -49.63 14.25 44.97
N ALA A 379 -49.40 14.16 43.65
CA ALA A 379 -50.06 13.19 42.77
C ALA A 379 -49.31 11.85 42.70
N LEU A 380 -47.98 11.88 42.85
CA LEU A 380 -47.10 10.71 42.74
C LEU A 380 -46.86 10.01 44.07
N GLY A 381 -47.07 10.71 45.18
CA GLY A 381 -46.74 10.25 46.53
C GLY A 381 -45.23 10.16 46.78
N LYS A 382 -44.85 10.04 48.06
CA LYS A 382 -43.45 10.10 48.50
C LYS A 382 -42.53 9.08 47.80
N ILE A 383 -43.04 7.89 47.52
CA ILE A 383 -42.25 6.82 46.90
C ILE A 383 -42.00 7.12 45.41
N GLY A 384 -43.03 7.57 44.68
CA GLY A 384 -42.92 7.91 43.26
C GLY A 384 -42.01 9.12 43.02
N SER A 385 -42.17 10.16 43.84
CA SER A 385 -41.31 11.35 43.82
C SER A 385 -39.84 11.01 44.06
N ARG A 386 -39.54 10.19 45.07
CA ARG A 386 -38.17 9.72 45.37
C ARG A 386 -37.56 8.89 44.25
N ALA A 387 -38.33 7.99 43.63
CA ALA A 387 -37.86 7.18 42.51
C ALA A 387 -37.48 8.05 41.30
N LEU A 388 -38.31 9.05 40.97
CA LEU A 388 -38.02 9.98 39.89
C LEU A 388 -36.80 10.85 40.18
N VAL A 389 -36.61 11.26 41.42
CA VAL A 389 -35.42 12.02 41.83
C VAL A 389 -34.14 11.20 41.67
N VAL A 390 -34.14 9.93 42.08
CA VAL A 390 -33.01 9.02 41.85
C VAL A 390 -32.76 8.86 40.34
N TRP A 391 -33.82 8.74 39.56
CA TRP A 391 -33.73 8.59 38.10
C TRP A 391 -33.20 9.85 37.40
N GLY A 392 -33.67 11.03 37.80
CA GLY A 392 -33.15 12.31 37.34
C GLY A 392 -31.67 12.48 37.69
N THR A 393 -31.28 12.09 38.91
CA THR A 393 -29.89 12.14 39.35
C THR A 393 -28.98 11.21 38.53
N ALA A 394 -29.47 10.01 38.20
CA ALA A 394 -28.76 9.07 37.34
C ALA A 394 -28.52 9.66 35.92
N LEU A 395 -29.52 10.31 35.33
CA LEU A 395 -29.39 10.98 34.04
C LEU A 395 -28.35 12.11 34.05
N ILE A 396 -28.34 12.91 35.11
CA ILE A 396 -27.33 13.97 35.28
C ILE A 396 -25.93 13.36 35.46
N ALA A 397 -25.80 12.29 36.26
CA ALA A 397 -24.54 11.61 36.48
C ALA A 397 -24.00 10.98 35.18
N SER A 398 -24.85 10.33 34.38
CA SER A 398 -24.49 9.80 33.07
C SER A 398 -24.06 10.90 32.09
N GLY A 399 -24.79 12.01 32.03
CA GLY A 399 -24.39 13.18 31.23
C GLY A 399 -23.05 13.77 31.68
N THR A 400 -22.81 13.84 32.98
CA THR A 400 -21.56 14.34 33.59
C THR A 400 -20.38 13.42 33.30
N TYR A 401 -20.58 12.11 33.39
CA TYR A 401 -19.58 11.12 32.98
C TYR A 401 -19.22 11.27 31.50
N CYS A 402 -20.22 11.31 30.60
CA CYS A 402 -20.00 11.48 29.17
C CYS A 402 -19.27 12.80 28.88
N GLY A 403 -19.63 13.90 29.54
CA GLY A 403 -18.97 15.19 29.39
C GLY A 403 -17.53 15.23 29.90
N LEU A 404 -17.22 14.55 31.00
CA LEU A 404 -15.86 14.52 31.56
C LEU A 404 -14.95 13.52 30.84
N ALA A 405 -15.47 12.35 30.48
CA ALA A 405 -14.72 11.32 29.76
C ALA A 405 -14.29 11.79 28.36
N THR A 406 -15.08 12.68 27.75
CA THR A 406 -14.76 13.30 26.45
C THR A 406 -13.84 14.52 26.57
N ARG A 407 -13.85 15.24 27.71
CA ARG A 407 -12.97 16.41 27.96
C ARG A 407 -11.59 16.04 28.53
N PHE A 408 -11.44 14.88 29.16
CA PHE A 408 -10.18 14.44 29.78
C PHE A 408 -9.70 13.08 29.23
N PRO A 409 -9.30 13.01 27.95
CA PRO A 409 -8.93 11.75 27.28
C PRO A 409 -7.68 11.08 27.89
N ARG A 410 -6.83 11.84 28.59
CA ARG A 410 -5.62 11.33 29.26
C ARG A 410 -5.91 10.60 30.58
N LEU A 411 -7.13 10.69 31.11
CA LEU A 411 -7.51 9.99 32.34
C LEU A 411 -8.11 8.62 32.00
N PRO A 412 -7.72 7.55 32.72
CA PRO A 412 -8.37 6.26 32.58
C PRO A 412 -9.87 6.37 32.82
N LYS A 413 -10.70 5.88 31.88
CA LYS A 413 -12.17 5.97 31.94
C LYS A 413 -12.75 5.43 33.25
N ARG A 414 -12.10 4.41 33.84
CA ARG A 414 -12.45 3.85 35.16
C ARG A 414 -12.30 4.87 36.29
N ARG A 415 -11.27 5.73 36.26
CA ARG A 415 -11.07 6.78 37.27
C ARG A 415 -12.12 7.89 37.14
N VAL A 416 -12.46 8.28 35.91
CA VAL A 416 -13.52 9.28 35.66
C VAL A 416 -14.88 8.75 36.11
N ALA A 417 -15.22 7.50 35.77
CA ALA A 417 -16.44 6.84 36.22
C ALA A 417 -16.50 6.76 37.76
N GLY A 418 -15.41 6.35 38.41
CA GLY A 418 -15.33 6.26 39.87
C GLY A 418 -15.51 7.63 40.56
N ALA A 419 -14.90 8.70 40.03
CA ALA A 419 -15.04 10.04 40.58
C ALA A 419 -16.47 10.59 40.44
N VAL A 420 -17.11 10.41 39.28
CA VAL A 420 -18.49 10.83 39.05
C VAL A 420 -19.44 10.03 39.95
N PHE A 421 -19.30 8.70 40.00
CA PHE A 421 -20.11 7.86 40.87
C PHE A 421 -19.98 8.30 42.33
N ALA A 422 -18.75 8.47 42.84
CA ALA A 422 -18.51 8.93 44.20
C ALA A 422 -19.14 10.30 44.49
N ALA A 423 -18.99 11.28 43.59
CA ALA A 423 -19.56 12.61 43.79
C ALA A 423 -21.11 12.59 43.87
N TYR A 424 -21.77 11.86 42.97
CA TYR A 424 -23.23 11.80 42.94
C TYR A 424 -23.83 10.96 44.07
N THR A 425 -23.16 9.88 44.47
CA THR A 425 -23.64 8.99 45.54
C THR A 425 -23.31 9.51 46.94
N ALA A 426 -22.14 10.13 47.14
CA ALA A 426 -21.71 10.57 48.46
C ALA A 426 -22.15 12.00 48.81
N LEU A 427 -22.42 12.85 47.82
CA LEU A 427 -22.79 14.25 48.04
C LEU A 427 -24.22 14.56 47.59
N VAL A 428 -24.53 14.29 46.32
CA VAL A 428 -25.77 14.76 45.68
C VAL A 428 -26.99 14.00 46.21
N LEU A 429 -26.95 12.67 46.21
CA LEU A 429 -28.03 11.82 46.70
C LEU A 429 -28.38 12.09 48.18
N PRO A 430 -27.41 12.20 49.12
CA PRO A 430 -27.70 12.53 50.51
C PRO A 430 -28.32 13.92 50.71
N VAL A 431 -27.80 14.95 50.03
CA VAL A 431 -28.34 16.32 50.12
C VAL A 431 -29.77 16.38 49.59
N ILE A 432 -30.02 15.75 48.43
CA ILE A 432 -31.36 15.69 47.85
C ILE A 432 -32.31 14.88 48.73
N SER A 433 -31.85 13.75 49.27
CA SER A 433 -32.67 12.93 50.19
C SER A 433 -33.02 13.68 51.47
N PHE A 434 -32.11 14.53 51.98
CA PHE A 434 -32.37 15.40 53.12
C PHE A 434 -33.38 16.51 52.79
N LEU A 435 -33.31 17.09 51.59
CA LEU A 435 -34.25 18.13 51.14
C LEU A 435 -35.66 17.59 50.79
N LEU A 436 -35.79 16.27 50.60
CA LEU A 436 -37.05 15.55 50.32
C LEU A 436 -37.55 14.72 51.53
N ALA A 437 -36.88 14.83 52.67
CA ALA A 437 -37.32 14.27 53.96
C ALA A 437 -38.28 15.26 54.62
#